data_AF-A0A061EWY5-F1
#
_entry.id   AF-A0A061EWY5-F1
#
_cell.length_a   1.000
_cell.length_b   1.000
_cell.length_c   1.000
_cell.angle_alpha   90.00
_cell.angle_beta   90.00
_cell.angle_gamma   90.00
#
_symmetry.space_group_name_H-M   'P 1'
#
loop_
_entity.id
_entity.type
_entity.pdbx_description
1 polymer ?
#
loop_
_entity_poly.entity_id
_entity_poly.type
_entity_poly.pdbx_seq_one_letter_code
_entity_poly.pdbx_strand_id
1 'polypeptide(L)'
;MASREMEWCLGRDFNTMRNKKGKIGKGRIGRTKTSFGDFIENNGLLDLEMAGNSYTWCRYKDGKVYSRLDRFLLRVEWMQYEYGLFKVIFQALCLTTTQLC
;
A
#
# COMPACT_ATOMS: atom_id res chain seq x y z
N MET A 1 33.48 -7.47 3.29
CA MET A 1 32.81 -6.95 2.08
C MET A 1 31.34 -6.81 2.41
N ALA A 2 30.83 -5.59 2.59
CA ALA A 2 29.39 -5.41 2.71
C ALA A 2 28.80 -5.66 1.33
N SER A 3 28.09 -6.79 1.16
CA SER A 3 27.21 -6.96 0.02
C SER A 3 26.23 -5.79 0.07
N ARG A 4 26.25 -4.92 -0.95
CA ARG A 4 25.14 -3.99 -1.17
C ARG A 4 23.94 -4.86 -1.54
N GLU A 5 23.17 -5.26 -0.54
CA GLU A 5 21.87 -5.88 -0.78
C GLU A 5 21.05 -4.91 -1.61
N MET A 6 20.53 -5.40 -2.73
CA MET A 6 19.87 -4.55 -3.71
C MET A 6 18.62 -3.93 -3.10
N GLU A 7 18.48 -2.64 -3.32
CA GLU A 7 17.43 -1.80 -2.77
C GLU A 7 16.09 -2.05 -3.46
N TRP A 8 15.21 -2.81 -2.82
CA TRP A 8 13.92 -3.16 -3.43
C TRP A 8 12.72 -2.68 -2.61
N CYS A 9 11.74 -2.20 -3.36
CA CYS A 9 10.40 -1.92 -2.87
C CYS A 9 9.40 -2.77 -3.65
N LEU A 10 8.31 -3.16 -3.01
CA LEU A 10 7.22 -3.85 -3.68
C LEU A 10 6.03 -2.90 -3.82
N GLY A 11 5.72 -2.51 -5.05
CA GLY A 11 4.59 -1.62 -5.36
C GLY A 11 3.66 -2.23 -6.39
N ARG A 12 2.40 -2.50 -6.04
CA ARG A 12 1.35 -2.95 -7.00
C ARG A 12 -0.04 -3.03 -6.39
N ASP A 13 -1.02 -3.41 -7.23
CA ASP A 13 -2.34 -3.88 -6.83
C ASP A 13 -2.24 -5.27 -6.16
N PHE A 14 -2.52 -5.32 -4.85
CA PHE A 14 -2.58 -6.57 -4.08
C PHE A 14 -4.00 -7.16 -4.04
N ASN A 15 -4.99 -6.42 -4.56
CA ASN A 15 -6.41 -6.73 -4.54
C ASN A 15 -6.93 -7.16 -3.15
N THR A 16 -6.26 -6.67 -2.09
CA THR A 16 -6.49 -7.08 -0.70
C THR A 16 -6.42 -5.88 0.24
N MET A 17 -7.41 -5.79 1.14
CA MET A 17 -7.45 -4.76 2.17
C MET A 17 -6.72 -5.22 3.42
N ARG A 18 -5.73 -4.44 3.89
CA ARG A 18 -5.01 -4.72 5.16
C ARG A 18 -5.88 -4.48 6.40
N ASN A 19 -6.72 -3.45 6.40
CA ASN A 19 -7.52 -3.08 7.57
C ASN A 19 -8.82 -2.34 7.17
N LYS A 20 -9.67 -2.04 8.17
CA LYS A 20 -10.92 -1.31 7.95
C LYS A 20 -10.70 0.14 7.51
N LYS A 21 -9.55 0.76 7.86
CA LYS A 21 -9.22 2.13 7.45
C LYS A 21 -9.02 2.26 5.94
N GLY A 22 -8.63 1.18 5.27
CA GLY A 22 -8.51 1.13 3.81
C GLY A 22 -9.84 0.98 3.05
N LYS A 23 -11.00 1.19 3.70
CA LYS A 23 -12.32 1.07 3.04
C LYS A 23 -13.32 2.14 3.51
N ILE A 24 -14.03 2.75 2.56
CA ILE A 24 -15.26 3.52 2.80
C ILE A 24 -16.43 2.83 2.08
N GLY A 25 -17.62 2.85 2.67
CA GLY A 25 -18.85 2.29 2.08
C GLY A 25 -19.20 0.88 2.57
N LYS A 26 -20.42 0.44 2.26
CA LYS A 26 -20.95 -0.87 2.69
C LYS A 26 -20.24 -2.01 1.93
N GLY A 27 -19.95 -3.11 2.63
CA GLY A 27 -19.36 -4.32 2.04
C GLY A 27 -18.39 -5.03 2.99
N ARG A 28 -18.32 -6.37 2.91
CA ARG A 28 -17.42 -7.17 3.72
C ARG A 28 -15.96 -6.97 3.31
N ILE A 29 -15.07 -7.01 4.27
CA ILE A 29 -13.63 -7.19 4.03
C ILE A 29 -13.43 -8.70 3.83
N GLY A 30 -12.77 -9.09 2.74
CA GLY A 30 -12.53 -10.50 2.41
C GLY A 30 -11.69 -11.23 3.45
N ARG A 31 -11.74 -12.57 3.44
CA ARG A 31 -11.05 -13.44 4.41
C ARG A 31 -9.51 -13.37 4.32
N THR A 32 -8.96 -12.88 3.21
CA THR A 32 -7.50 -12.78 2.95
C THR A 32 -6.80 -11.65 3.70
N LYS A 33 -7.53 -10.87 4.51
CA LYS A 33 -6.95 -9.77 5.29
C LYS A 33 -5.91 -10.26 6.31
N THR A 34 -6.19 -11.34 7.03
CA THR A 34 -5.29 -11.85 8.07
C THR A 34 -3.98 -12.31 7.46
N SER A 35 -4.04 -13.15 6.41
CA SER A 35 -2.86 -13.63 5.70
C SER A 35 -2.01 -12.51 5.08
N PHE A 36 -2.61 -11.39 4.69
CA PHE A 36 -1.86 -10.25 4.15
C PHE A 36 -1.17 -9.42 5.26
N GLY A 37 -1.81 -9.27 6.42
CA GLY A 37 -1.17 -8.70 7.61
C GLY A 37 0.03 -9.54 8.05
N ASP A 38 -0.17 -10.85 8.17
CA ASP A 38 0.88 -11.80 8.55
C ASP A 38 2.04 -11.78 7.54
N PHE A 39 1.76 -11.69 6.23
CA PHE A 39 2.79 -11.55 5.19
C PHE A 39 3.65 -10.30 5.40
N ILE A 40 3.04 -9.15 5.68
CA ILE A 40 3.77 -7.90 5.92
C ILE A 40 4.65 -8.03 7.17
N GLU A 41 4.10 -8.56 8.25
CA GLU A 41 4.78 -8.68 9.55
C GLU A 41 5.93 -9.70 9.50
N ASN A 42 5.67 -10.90 8.95
CA ASN A 42 6.67 -11.98 8.87
C ASN A 42 7.86 -11.65 7.96
N ASN A 43 7.69 -10.71 7.03
CA ASN A 43 8.76 -10.28 6.12
C ASN A 43 9.44 -8.98 6.56
N GLY A 44 9.07 -8.40 7.71
CA GLY A 44 9.64 -7.13 8.20
C GLY A 44 9.33 -5.96 7.26
N LEU A 45 8.13 -5.94 6.67
CA LEU A 45 7.72 -4.93 5.71
C LEU A 45 6.91 -3.82 6.39
N LEU A 46 7.07 -2.62 5.85
CA LEU A 46 6.36 -1.41 6.20
C LEU A 46 5.40 -1.07 5.06
N ASP A 47 4.11 -0.99 5.38
CA ASP A 47 3.07 -0.47 4.50
C ASP A 47 3.14 1.06 4.49
N LEU A 48 3.73 1.63 3.43
CA LEU A 48 3.93 3.07 3.32
C LEU A 48 2.59 3.78 3.17
N GLU A 49 2.40 4.87 3.93
CA GLU A 49 1.22 5.72 3.76
C GLU A 49 1.31 6.50 2.45
N MET A 50 0.20 6.51 1.71
CA MET A 50 0.08 7.33 0.50
C MET A 50 -0.23 8.77 0.91
N ALA A 51 0.59 9.71 0.46
CA ALA A 51 0.30 11.13 0.60
C ALA A 51 -0.79 11.53 -0.41
N GLY A 52 -1.87 12.17 0.08
CA GLY A 52 -3.02 12.55 -0.75
C GLY A 52 -4.12 11.50 -0.73
N ASN A 53 -4.34 10.81 -1.85
CA ASN A 53 -5.45 9.86 -2.00
C ASN A 53 -5.20 8.57 -1.22
N SER A 54 -6.01 8.36 -0.18
CA SER A 54 -5.94 7.17 0.68
C SER A 54 -6.58 5.92 0.06
N TYR A 55 -7.23 6.04 -1.10
CA TYR A 55 -7.95 4.96 -1.78
C TYR A 55 -7.53 4.93 -3.25
N THR A 56 -7.46 3.73 -3.81
CA THR A 56 -6.97 3.50 -5.18
C THR A 56 -8.00 2.85 -6.10
N TRP A 57 -9.14 2.45 -5.53
CA TRP A 57 -10.22 1.81 -6.26
C TRP A 57 -11.58 2.27 -5.74
N CYS A 58 -12.55 2.39 -6.65
CA CYS A 58 -13.93 2.72 -6.34
C CYS A 58 -14.93 1.92 -7.17
N ARG A 59 -16.10 1.72 -6.59
CA ARG A 59 -17.26 1.12 -7.25
C ARG A 59 -18.50 1.94 -6.92
N TYR A 60 -19.34 2.15 -7.93
CA TYR A 60 -20.55 2.99 -7.84
C TYR A 60 -21.87 2.22 -7.92
N LYS A 61 -21.84 0.89 -8.12
CA LYS A 61 -23.03 0.09 -8.46
C LYS A 61 -24.05 -0.08 -7.33
N ASP A 62 -23.62 -0.03 -6.06
CA ASP A 62 -24.47 -0.26 -4.87
C ASP A 62 -24.22 0.81 -3.79
N GLY A 63 -24.00 2.05 -4.23
CA GLY A 63 -23.46 3.14 -3.42
C GLY A 63 -21.96 3.32 -3.61
N LYS A 64 -21.41 4.44 -3.11
CA LYS A 64 -20.00 4.76 -3.23
C LYS A 64 -19.17 3.90 -2.28
N VAL A 65 -18.39 3.00 -2.85
CA VAL A 65 -17.41 2.19 -2.11
C VAL A 65 -16.02 2.59 -2.57
N TYR A 66 -15.13 2.88 -1.63
CA TYR A 66 -13.72 3.15 -1.88
C TYR A 66 -12.88 2.10 -1.15
N SER A 67 -11.84 1.61 -1.82
CA SER A 67 -10.92 0.63 -1.25
C SER A 67 -9.47 1.01 -1.58
N ARG A 68 -8.56 0.73 -0.65
CA ARG A 68 -7.12 0.83 -0.88
C ARG A 68 -6.56 -0.55 -1.23
N LEU A 69 -6.34 -0.78 -2.52
CA LEU A 69 -5.90 -2.07 -3.08
C LEU A 69 -4.44 -2.03 -3.52
N ASP A 70 -3.97 -0.88 -3.99
CA ASP A 70 -2.57 -0.64 -4.32
C ASP A 70 -1.80 -0.20 -3.08
N ARG A 71 -0.62 -0.80 -2.89
CA ARG A 71 0.26 -0.52 -1.75
C ARG A 71 1.72 -0.52 -2.18
N PHE A 72 2.51 0.17 -1.39
CA PHE A 72 3.96 0.14 -1.46
C PHE A 72 4.49 -0.42 -0.15
N LEU A 73 5.23 -1.51 -0.22
CA LEU A 73 5.84 -2.18 0.91
C LEU A 73 7.36 -2.00 0.84
N LEU A 74 7.95 -1.55 1.94
CA LEU A 74 9.39 -1.33 2.08
C LEU A 74 9.90 -2.14 3.27
N ARG A 75 11.12 -2.67 3.22
CA ARG A 75 11.75 -3.28 4.39
C ARG A 75 12.03 -2.22 5.48
N VAL A 76 11.84 -2.56 6.75
CA VAL A 76 11.91 -1.60 7.87
C VAL A 76 13.33 -1.05 8.08
N GLU A 77 14.36 -1.87 7.80
CA GLU A 77 15.78 -1.53 7.98
C GLU A 77 16.23 -0.31 7.14
N TRP A 78 15.38 0.09 6.20
CA TRP A 78 15.63 1.08 5.16
C TRP A 78 15.13 2.47 5.54
N MET A 79 14.36 2.57 6.63
CA MET A 79 13.83 3.85 7.12
C MET A 79 14.90 4.84 7.58
N GLN A 80 16.10 4.36 7.92
CA GLN A 80 17.13 5.22 8.53
C GLN A 80 17.91 6.07 7.53
N TYR A 81 17.93 5.72 6.23
CA TYR A 81 18.84 6.34 5.27
C TYR A 81 18.16 7.14 4.15
N GLU A 82 17.00 6.70 3.63
CA GLU A 82 16.41 7.32 2.41
C GLU A 82 14.89 7.56 2.47
N TYR A 83 14.30 7.55 3.67
CA TYR A 83 12.84 7.64 3.82
C TYR A 83 12.22 8.88 3.13
N GLY A 84 12.96 9.99 3.08
CA GLY A 84 12.53 11.22 2.40
C GLY A 84 12.45 11.07 0.88
N LEU A 85 13.49 10.52 0.24
CA LEU A 85 13.56 10.40 -1.22
C LEU A 85 12.58 9.36 -1.75
N PHE A 86 12.50 8.19 -1.10
CA PHE A 86 11.52 7.17 -1.45
C PHE A 86 10.09 7.70 -1.31
N LYS A 87 9.78 8.42 -0.22
CA LYS A 87 8.44 8.99 -0.01
C LYS A 87 8.05 9.98 -1.12
N VAL A 88 8.98 10.78 -1.62
CA VAL A 88 8.75 11.72 -2.74
C VAL A 88 8.54 10.98 -4.06
N ILE A 89 9.38 9.99 -4.38
CA ILE A 89 9.24 9.18 -5.60
C ILE A 89 7.92 8.40 -5.60
N PHE A 90 7.57 7.77 -4.48
CA PHE A 90 6.29 7.06 -4.34
C PHE A 90 5.09 7.99 -4.44
N GLN A 91 5.17 9.20 -3.89
CA GLN A 91 4.12 10.19 -4.02
C GLN A 91 3.90 10.58 -5.49
N ALA A 92 4.98 10.77 -6.27
CA ALA A 92 4.89 11.06 -7.70
C ALA A 92 4.29 9.90 -8.51
N LEU A 93 4.68 8.65 -8.22
CA LEU A 93 4.11 7.45 -8.89
C LEU A 93 2.65 7.18 -8.50
N CYS A 94 2.27 7.51 -7.27
CA CYS A 94 0.92 7.39 -6.76
C CYS A 94 -0.06 8.34 -7.47
N LEU A 95 0.36 9.58 -7.76
CA LEU A 95 -0.47 10.60 -8.41
C LEU A 95 -0.83 10.27 -9.87
N THR A 96 -0.03 9.45 -10.56
CA THR A 96 -0.29 9.05 -11.96
C THR A 96 -1.14 7.79 -12.09
N THR A 97 -1.27 7.00 -11.02
CA THR A 97 -1.99 5.71 -11.01
C THR A 97 -3.35 5.77 -10.31
N THR A 98 -3.63 6.82 -9.52
CA THR A 98 -4.89 6.97 -8.77
C THR A 98 -6.01 7.72 -9.51
N GLN A 99 -5.85 8.05 -10.80
CA GLN A 99 -6.87 8.76 -11.61
C GLN A 99 -8.11 7.93 -12.00
N LEU A 100 -8.52 6.93 -11.22
CA LEU A 100 -9.73 6.14 -11.49
C LEU A 100 -10.79 6.22 -10.39
N CYS A 101 -10.56 7.10 -9.41
CA CYS A 101 -11.57 7.69 -8.53
C CYS A 101 -11.31 9.20 -8.44
#